data_AF-A0A829ZB50-F1
#
_entry.id   AF-A0A829ZB50-F1
#
_cell.length_a   1.000
_cell.length_b   1.000
_cell.length_c   1.000
_cell.angle_alpha   90.00
_cell.angle_beta   90.00
_cell.angle_gamma   90.00
#
_symmetry.space_group_name_H-M   'P 1'
#
loop_
_entity.id
_entity.type
_entity.pdbx_description
1 polymer ?
#
loop_
_entity_poly.entity_id
_entity_poly.type
_entity_poly.pdbx_seq_one_letter_code
_entity_poly.pdbx_strand_id
1 'polypeptide(L)'
;MEYNASATGTKYKDIAEVMGVDTTGMDQETYRKAAVDAVKKLSQDVGIPKDLKEIVKIEDLDFLSQSAFDDACRPGNPREISVVKIKELYKSLL
;
A
#
# COMPACT_ATOMS: atom_id res chain seq x y z
N MET A 1 0.30 0.28 1.19
CA MET A 1 0.77 0.17 2.58
C MET A 1 2.01 -0.72 2.70
N GLU A 2 1.97 -1.97 2.23
CA GLU A 2 3.09 -2.92 2.33
C GLU A 2 4.46 -2.34 1.94
N TYR A 3 4.53 -1.66 0.79
CA TYR A 3 5.76 -1.01 0.33
C TYR A 3 6.38 -0.01 1.33
N ASN A 4 5.53 0.73 2.05
CA ASN A 4 5.95 1.77 3.00
C ASN A 4 6.14 1.24 4.42
N ALA A 5 5.79 -0.02 4.71
CA ALA A 5 5.72 -0.54 6.08
C ALA A 5 7.02 -0.32 6.86
N SER A 6 8.19 -0.49 6.23
CA SER A 6 9.49 -0.28 6.89
C SER A 6 9.82 1.17 7.22
N ALA A 7 9.15 2.15 6.61
CA ALA A 7 9.43 3.58 6.72
C ALA A 7 8.43 4.31 7.64
N THR A 8 7.62 3.60 8.43
CA THR A 8 6.50 4.21 9.19
C THR A 8 6.72 4.26 10.70
N GLY A 9 7.86 3.78 11.20
CA GLY A 9 8.08 3.65 12.64
C GLY A 9 6.99 2.77 13.27
N THR A 10 6.29 3.31 14.27
CA THR A 10 5.20 2.65 15.01
C THR A 10 3.80 2.95 14.48
N LYS A 11 3.63 3.84 13.49
CA LYS A 11 2.30 4.33 13.06
C LYS A 11 1.33 3.23 12.61
N TYR A 12 1.84 2.10 12.12
CA TYR A 12 0.97 0.99 11.69
C TYR A 12 0.37 0.24 12.89
N LYS A 13 1.00 0.30 14.07
CA LYS A 13 0.39 -0.21 15.30
C LYS A 13 -0.89 0.57 15.61
N ASP A 14 -0.80 1.91 15.59
CA ASP A 14 -1.94 2.80 15.83
C ASP A 14 -3.07 2.54 14.81
N ILE A 15 -2.72 2.37 13.53
CA ILE A 15 -3.70 2.00 12.48
C ILE A 15 -4.36 0.65 12.79
N ALA A 16 -3.59 -0.38 13.13
CA ALA A 16 -4.13 -1.70 13.46
C ALA A 16 -5.11 -1.63 14.65
N GLU A 17 -4.74 -0.92 15.72
CA GLU A 17 -5.56 -0.76 16.93
C GLU A 17 -6.89 -0.04 16.63
N VAL A 18 -6.87 1.08 15.90
CA VAL A 18 -8.12 1.77 15.54
C VAL A 18 -8.98 1.00 14.53
N MET A 19 -8.38 0.07 13.79
CA MET A 19 -9.09 -0.89 12.94
C MET A 19 -9.59 -2.13 13.71
N GLY A 20 -9.45 -2.17 15.03
CA GLY A 20 -9.97 -3.23 15.89
C GLY A 20 -9.07 -4.45 16.05
N VAL A 21 -7.79 -4.34 15.68
CA VAL A 21 -6.80 -5.40 15.90
C VAL A 21 -6.15 -5.23 17.27
N ASP A 22 -6.19 -6.27 18.11
CA ASP A 22 -5.38 -6.32 19.33
C ASP A 22 -3.91 -6.53 18.97
N THR A 23 -3.05 -5.55 19.28
CA THR A 23 -1.62 -5.60 18.99
C THR A 23 -0.76 -5.96 20.21
N THR A 24 -1.39 -6.39 21.31
CA THR A 24 -0.70 -6.75 22.55
C THR A 24 0.36 -7.82 22.29
N GLY A 25 1.61 -7.52 22.63
CA GLY A 25 2.75 -8.44 22.46
C GLY A 25 3.25 -8.62 21.01
N MET A 26 2.65 -7.93 20.03
CA MET A 26 3.13 -7.99 18.64
C MET A 26 4.45 -7.23 18.49
N ASP A 27 5.39 -7.82 17.75
CA ASP A 27 6.56 -7.10 17.26
C ASP A 27 6.19 -6.18 16.09
N GLN A 28 7.19 -5.43 15.63
CA GLN A 28 7.00 -4.41 14.61
C GLN A 28 6.58 -4.96 13.24
N GLU A 29 7.11 -6.12 12.84
CA GLU A 29 6.72 -6.74 11.59
C GLU A 29 5.27 -7.25 11.66
N THR A 30 4.91 -7.83 12.81
CA THR A 30 3.60 -8.42 13.05
C THR A 30 2.50 -7.37 13.04
N TYR A 31 2.63 -6.26 13.79
CA TYR A 31 1.57 -5.23 13.76
C TYR A 31 1.49 -4.52 12.40
N ARG A 32 2.61 -4.39 11.67
CA ARG A 32 2.61 -3.81 10.32
C ARG A 32 1.82 -4.67 9.35
N LYS A 33 2.03 -5.99 9.41
CA LYS A 33 1.26 -6.94 8.62
C LYS A 33 -0.21 -6.90 9.02
N ALA A 34 -0.52 -6.87 10.31
CA ALA A 34 -1.90 -6.84 10.79
C ALA A 34 -2.67 -5.59 10.32
N ALA A 35 -2.02 -4.42 10.30
CA ALA A 35 -2.61 -3.20 9.74
C ALA A 35 -2.93 -3.33 8.25
N VAL A 36 -2.02 -3.90 7.46
CA VAL A 36 -2.23 -4.15 6.03
C VAL A 36 -3.38 -5.14 5.82
N ASP A 37 -3.39 -6.23 6.57
CA ASP A 37 -4.42 -7.27 6.47
C ASP A 37 -5.80 -6.71 6.83
N ALA A 38 -5.89 -5.86 7.86
CA ALA A 38 -7.13 -5.20 8.25
C ALA A 38 -7.69 -4.31 7.13
N VAL A 39 -6.85 -3.53 6.44
CA VAL A 39 -7.27 -2.73 5.27
C VAL A 39 -7.70 -3.61 4.11
N LYS A 40 -6.95 -4.69 3.82
CA LYS A 40 -7.34 -5.65 2.77
C LYS A 40 -8.67 -6.34 3.09
N LYS A 41 -8.94 -6.64 4.37
CA LYS A 41 -10.20 -7.23 4.82
C LYS A 41 -11.35 -6.25 4.67
N LEU A 42 -11.18 -5.01 5.13
CA LEU A 42 -12.19 -3.96 4.97
C LEU A 42 -12.55 -3.74 3.49
N SER A 43 -11.54 -3.65 2.61
CA SER A 43 -11.72 -3.51 1.16
C SER A 43 -12.61 -4.63 0.58
N GLN A 44 -12.41 -5.87 1.03
CA GLN A 44 -13.23 -7.01 0.62
C GLN A 44 -14.65 -6.94 1.19
N ASP A 45 -14.79 -6.54 2.45
CA ASP A 45 -16.09 -6.49 3.13
C ASP A 45 -17.02 -5.44 2.50
N VAL A 46 -16.46 -4.40 1.86
CA VAL A 46 -17.22 -3.36 1.14
C VAL A 46 -17.25 -3.57 -0.39
N GLY A 47 -16.72 -4.70 -0.89
CA GLY A 47 -16.86 -5.09 -2.30
C GLY A 47 -15.92 -4.40 -3.29
N ILE A 48 -14.76 -3.90 -2.86
CA ILE A 48 -13.76 -3.31 -3.77
C ILE A 48 -12.99 -4.44 -4.50
N PRO A 49 -12.81 -4.36 -5.83
CA PRO A 49 -11.98 -5.29 -6.58
C PRO A 49 -10.55 -5.40 -6.04
N LYS A 50 -9.98 -6.62 -6.07
CA LYS A 50 -8.64 -6.90 -5.50
C LYS A 50 -7.48 -6.51 -6.41
N ASP A 51 -7.76 -6.26 -7.68
CA ASP A 51 -6.78 -5.98 -8.71
C ASP A 51 -7.30 -4.88 -9.66
N LEU A 52 -6.41 -4.44 -10.54
CA LEU A 52 -6.66 -3.37 -11.50
C LEU A 52 -6.94 -3.92 -12.91
N LYS A 53 -7.04 -5.25 -13.09
CA LYS A 53 -7.08 -5.88 -14.43
C LYS A 53 -8.25 -5.41 -15.29
N GLU A 54 -9.36 -5.05 -14.64
CA GLU A 54 -10.56 -4.57 -15.33
C GLU A 54 -10.46 -3.10 -15.76
N ILE A 55 -9.51 -2.33 -15.20
CA ILE A 55 -9.45 -0.88 -15.36
C ILE A 55 -8.08 -0.34 -15.82
N VAL A 56 -7.01 -1.16 -15.79
CA VAL A 56 -5.65 -0.78 -16.19
C VAL A 56 -5.11 -1.77 -17.20
N LYS A 57 -4.49 -1.26 -18.28
CA LYS A 57 -3.82 -2.07 -19.29
C LYS A 57 -2.31 -2.08 -19.08
N ILE A 58 -1.67 -3.20 -19.44
CA ILE A 58 -0.21 -3.36 -19.34
C ILE A 58 0.54 -2.32 -20.17
N GLU A 59 0.00 -1.92 -21.32
CA GLU A 59 0.58 -0.92 -22.23
C GLU A 59 0.65 0.49 -21.62
N ASP A 60 -0.22 0.80 -20.65
CA ASP A 60 -0.27 2.12 -20.01
C ASP A 60 0.72 2.26 -18.84
N LEU A 61 1.37 1.17 -18.42
CA LEU A 61 2.15 1.14 -17.18
C LEU A 61 3.34 2.11 -17.17
N ASP A 62 3.99 2.34 -18.31
CA ASP A 62 5.09 3.30 -18.39
C ASP A 62 4.60 4.73 -18.18
N PHE A 63 3.51 5.10 -18.83
CA PHE A 63 2.87 6.41 -18.66
C PHE A 63 2.38 6.61 -17.21
N LEU A 64 1.63 5.66 -16.67
CA LEU A 64 1.07 5.74 -15.32
C LEU A 64 2.17 5.83 -14.24
N SER A 65 3.28 5.10 -14.43
CA SER A 65 4.38 5.12 -13.47
C SER A 65 5.15 6.44 -13.48
N GLN A 66 5.37 7.01 -14.66
CA GLN A 66 6.01 8.32 -14.78
C GLN A 66 5.09 9.42 -14.25
N SER A 67 3.80 9.41 -14.61
CA SER A 67 2.82 10.38 -14.11
C SER A 67 2.71 10.34 -12.58
N ALA A 68 2.72 9.16 -11.96
CA ALA A 68 2.71 9.03 -10.51
C ALA A 68 4.04 9.47 -9.86
N PHE A 69 5.16 9.38 -10.58
CA PHE A 69 6.44 9.89 -10.11
C PHE A 69 6.48 11.43 -10.11
N ASP A 70 5.86 12.05 -11.12
CA ASP A 70 5.82 13.51 -11.25
C ASP A 70 4.68 14.16 -10.44
N ASP A 71 3.81 13.35 -9.83
CA ASP A 71 2.68 13.83 -9.04
C ASP A 71 3.11 14.62 -7.79
N ALA A 72 2.42 15.72 -7.52
CA ALA A 72 2.71 16.63 -6.41
C ALA A 72 2.55 15.99 -5.02
N CYS A 73 1.85 14.86 -4.90
CA CYS A 73 1.71 14.12 -3.65
C CYS A 73 2.92 13.23 -3.36
N ARG A 74 3.71 12.83 -4.38
CA ARG A 74 4.85 11.90 -4.20
C ARG A 74 5.83 12.35 -3.11
N PRO A 75 6.24 13.63 -3.00
CA PRO A 75 7.17 14.07 -1.94
C PRO A 75 6.67 13.80 -0.52
N GLY A 76 5.37 13.59 -0.31
CA GLY A 76 4.79 13.21 0.98
C GLY A 76 4.91 11.71 1.32
N ASN A 77 5.36 10.86 0.39
CA ASN A 77 5.52 9.43 0.65
C ASN A 77 6.70 9.21 1.63
N PRO A 78 6.53 8.44 2.72
CA PRO A 78 7.57 8.28 3.74
C PRO A 78 8.81 7.51 3.27
N ARG A 79 8.76 6.92 2.07
CA ARG A 79 9.84 6.17 1.45
C ARG A 79 10.13 6.76 0.08
N GLU A 80 11.40 7.07 -0.19
CA GLU A 80 11.79 7.45 -1.55
C GLU A 80 11.49 6.32 -2.53
N ILE A 81 10.95 6.69 -3.70
CA ILE A 81 10.48 5.75 -4.71
C ILE A 81 10.94 6.20 -6.09
N SER A 82 11.27 5.23 -6.94
CA SER A 82 11.62 5.45 -8.35
C SER A 82 10.48 5.06 -9.27
N VAL A 83 10.50 5.56 -10.52
CA VAL A 83 9.56 5.17 -11.58
C VAL A 83 9.51 3.65 -11.76
N VAL A 84 10.66 2.99 -11.75
CA VAL A 84 10.76 1.51 -11.85
C VAL A 84 9.99 0.84 -10.72
N LYS A 85 10.13 1.35 -9.49
CA LYS A 85 9.47 0.76 -8.33
C LYS A 85 7.96 1.00 -8.33
N ILE A 86 7.51 2.17 -8.81
CA ILE A 86 6.08 2.44 -9.04
C ILE A 86 5.52 1.44 -10.06
N LYS A 87 6.25 1.20 -11.16
CA LYS A 87 5.83 0.23 -12.18
C LYS A 87 5.70 -1.19 -11.62
N GLU A 88 6.61 -1.61 -10.75
CA GLU A 88 6.51 -2.89 -10.04
C GLU A 88 5.26 -2.96 -9.13
N LEU A 89 4.90 -1.86 -8.46
CA LEU A 89 3.68 -1.81 -7.65
C LEU A 89 2.43 -1.95 -8.51
N TYR A 90 2.34 -1.24 -9.64
CA TYR A 90 1.23 -1.45 -10.58
C TYR A 90 1.16 -2.90 -11.07
N LYS A 91 2.30 -3.49 -11.46
CA LYS A 91 2.34 -4.91 -11.89
C LYS A 91 1.89 -5.88 -10.81
N SER A 92 2.13 -5.58 -9.52
CA SER A 92 1.68 -6.44 -8.42
C SER A 92 0.16 -6.44 -8.22
N LEU A 93 -0.55 -5.50 -8.85
CA LEU A 93 -2.00 -5.34 -8.81
C LEU A 93 -2.65 -5.67 -10.16
N LEU A 94 -1.89 -6.20 -11.12
CA LEU A 94 -2.39 -6.73 -12.40
C LEU A 94 -2.36 -8.26 -12.41
#